data_AF-A0A2H6AGC0-F1
#
_entry.id   AF-A0A2H6AGC0-F1
#
_cell.length_a   1.000
_cell.length_b   1.000
_cell.length_c   1.000
_cell.angle_alpha   90.00
_cell.angle_beta   90.00
_cell.angle_gamma   90.00
#
_symmetry.space_group_name_H-M   'P 1'
#
loop_
_entity.id
_entity.type
_entity.pdbx_description
1 polymer ?
#
loop_
_entity_poly.entity_id
_entity_poly.type
_entity_poly.pdbx_seq_one_letter_code
_entity_poly.pdbx_strand_id
1 'polypeptide(L)'
;MGILFREGVVLERAAHVRVVLFDKTGTLTEGRPEVKHALALEPHVAVDDVVRLAASVEQNSEHHLAQAVAQYARTQGITPLPADHFRAYPGLGVEAVVEGRLVMVGNRDLLSHMGIALPRLAELRAEELAVKGMTPVFLSMAPWPGGRPGAAEHAGRSPAEERERPRGSQFRVLGILAIADRLRERSGAAVDQLRDLGVEPYMVTGDHAHVAEAVAAQLGIRHVFAQVKPDEKARIVADLQKEGQVVAFVGDGINDAPALAQADVGIAFGGGTDVAIEAGHVVILHDEPLAVPVTLRLARRTLRIIYGNLFWAFFYNVVAIPLAALRWLHPLIAAAAMSFSSLSVVLNSLRLRRFSPFGL
;
A
#
# COMPACT_ATOMS: atom_id res chain seq x y z
N MET A 1 -6.77 19.25 7.58
CA MET A 1 -5.97 18.06 7.96
C MET A 1 -6.57 17.50 9.24
N GLY A 2 -7.16 16.31 9.17
CA GLY A 2 -7.64 15.60 10.35
C GLY A 2 -6.67 14.49 10.70
N ILE A 3 -6.01 14.61 11.85
CA ILE A 3 -5.16 13.57 12.43
C ILE A 3 -5.76 13.26 13.79
N LEU A 4 -6.18 12.01 13.99
CA LEU A 4 -6.80 11.53 15.22
C LEU A 4 -5.84 10.56 15.91
N PHE A 5 -5.31 10.96 17.07
CA PHE A 5 -4.62 10.03 17.97
C PHE A 5 -5.66 9.40 18.90
N ARG A 6 -5.69 8.07 18.97
CA ARG A 6 -6.62 7.36 19.86
C ARG A 6 -6.16 7.37 21.32
N GLU A 7 -4.85 7.35 21.53
CA GLU A 7 -4.25 7.25 22.86
C GLU A 7 -3.07 8.21 23.03
N GLY A 8 -2.86 8.71 24.25
CA GLY A 8 -1.75 9.60 24.57
C GLY A 8 -0.38 8.92 24.46
N VAL A 9 -0.29 7.62 24.78
CA VAL A 9 0.97 6.85 24.69
C VAL A 9 1.47 6.74 23.25
N VAL A 10 0.56 6.66 22.27
CA VAL A 10 0.88 6.60 20.84
C VAL A 10 1.54 7.89 20.39
N LEU A 11 1.09 9.04 20.90
CA LEU A 11 1.71 10.34 20.62
C LEU A 11 3.17 10.38 21.10
N GLU A 12 3.47 9.78 22.25
CA GLU A 12 4.85 9.68 22.75
C GLU A 12 5.70 8.75 21.89
N ARG A 13 5.19 7.57 21.51
CA ARG A 13 5.89 6.66 20.60
C ARG A 13 6.14 7.29 19.23
N ALA A 14 5.15 8.00 18.68
CA ALA A 14 5.27 8.70 17.39
C ALA A 14 6.41 9.72 17.35
N ALA A 15 6.75 10.34 18.50
CA ALA A 15 7.89 11.25 18.54
C ALA A 15 9.24 10.53 18.40
N HIS A 16 9.30 9.25 18.76
CA HIS A 16 10.50 8.41 18.77
C HIS A 16 10.63 7.51 17.54
N VAL A 17 9.65 7.51 16.64
CA VAL A 17 9.69 6.76 15.37
C VAL A 17 10.96 7.10 14.59
N ARG A 18 11.64 6.04 14.13
CA ARG A 18 12.85 6.09 13.31
C ARG A 18 12.65 5.46 11.94
N VAL A 19 11.70 4.52 11.82
CA VAL A 19 11.37 3.85 10.57
C VAL A 19 9.89 4.03 10.29
N VAL A 20 9.56 4.41 9.06
CA VAL A 20 8.18 4.39 8.56
C VAL A 20 8.09 3.37 7.44
N LEU A 21 7.35 2.29 7.68
CA LEU A 21 7.06 1.26 6.69
C LEU A 21 5.71 1.58 6.03
N PHE A 22 5.75 1.98 4.77
CA PHE A 22 4.55 2.21 3.97
C PHE A 22 4.12 0.93 3.28
N ASP A 23 2.84 0.57 3.38
CA ASP A 23 2.24 -0.21 2.31
C ASP A 23 2.26 0.60 1.01
N LYS A 24 2.47 -0.07 -0.12
CA LYS A 24 2.47 0.63 -1.40
C LYS A 24 1.05 1.02 -1.84
N THR A 25 0.15 0.04 -1.90
CA THR A 25 -1.14 0.17 -2.59
C THR A 25 -2.10 0.98 -1.72
N GLY A 26 -2.75 1.99 -2.30
CA GLY A 26 -3.72 2.82 -1.58
C GLY A 26 -3.12 3.83 -0.58
N THR A 27 -1.86 3.59 -0.17
CA THR A 27 -1.09 4.46 0.71
C THR A 27 -0.16 5.40 -0.05
N LEU A 28 0.86 4.88 -0.76
CA LEU A 28 1.74 5.70 -1.62
C LEU A 28 1.15 5.90 -3.02
N THR A 29 0.25 5.01 -3.42
CA THR A 29 -0.52 5.07 -4.66
C THR A 29 -2.00 5.37 -4.37
N GLU A 30 -2.77 5.63 -5.42
CA GLU A 30 -4.21 5.89 -5.33
C GLU A 30 -5.04 4.64 -5.03
N GLY A 31 -4.45 3.44 -5.12
CA GLY A 31 -5.15 2.17 -4.89
C GLY A 31 -6.08 1.79 -6.06
N ARG A 32 -5.89 2.43 -7.22
CA ARG A 32 -6.74 2.30 -8.39
C ARG A 32 -5.87 1.87 -9.58
N PRO A 33 -5.74 0.55 -9.81
CA PRO A 33 -4.93 0.06 -10.92
C PRO A 33 -5.51 0.53 -12.24
N GLU A 34 -4.64 0.90 -13.18
CA GLU A 34 -5.01 1.31 -14.52
C GLU A 34 -4.13 0.59 -15.55
N VAL A 35 -4.74 0.17 -16.66
CA VAL A 35 -3.96 -0.30 -17.82
C VAL A 35 -3.37 0.93 -18.50
N LYS A 36 -2.03 1.05 -18.48
CA LYS A 36 -1.30 2.15 -19.14
C LYS A 36 -1.02 1.85 -20.60
N HIS A 37 -0.66 0.60 -20.89
CA HIS A 37 -0.32 0.16 -22.24
C HIS A 37 -0.84 -1.25 -22.49
N ALA A 38 -1.21 -1.52 -23.74
CA ALA A 38 -1.44 -2.86 -24.24
C ALA A 38 -0.47 -3.12 -25.40
N LEU A 39 0.11 -4.31 -25.44
CA LEU A 39 1.09 -4.72 -26.44
C LEU A 39 0.65 -6.03 -27.07
N ALA A 40 0.65 -6.09 -28.40
CA ALA A 40 0.61 -7.35 -29.13
C ALA A 40 2.04 -7.85 -29.33
N LEU A 41 2.26 -9.15 -29.12
CA LEU A 41 3.57 -9.79 -29.25
C LEU A 41 3.75 -10.48 -30.60
N GLU A 42 2.66 -10.67 -31.33
CA GLU A 42 2.65 -11.34 -32.62
C GLU A 42 2.29 -10.37 -33.76
N PRO A 43 2.98 -10.37 -34.90
CA PRO A 43 2.76 -9.38 -35.97
C PRO A 43 1.35 -9.35 -36.57
N HIS A 44 0.60 -10.44 -36.46
CA HIS A 44 -0.74 -10.61 -37.05
C HIS A 44 -1.87 -10.38 -36.03
N VAL A 45 -1.54 -10.09 -34.78
CA VAL A 45 -2.50 -9.85 -33.72
C VAL A 45 -2.58 -8.34 -33.50
N ALA A 46 -3.79 -7.76 -33.65
CA ALA A 46 -4.00 -6.36 -33.33
C ALA A 46 -4.01 -6.17 -31.80
N VAL A 47 -3.53 -5.01 -31.34
CA VAL A 47 -3.60 -4.66 -29.91
C VAL A 47 -5.05 -4.66 -29.42
N ASP A 48 -5.99 -4.20 -30.25
CA ASP A 48 -7.42 -4.20 -29.95
C ASP A 48 -7.97 -5.60 -29.69
N ASP A 49 -7.45 -6.62 -30.39
CA ASP A 49 -7.86 -8.01 -30.16
C ASP A 49 -7.33 -8.54 -28.81
N VAL A 50 -6.11 -8.17 -28.42
CA VAL A 50 -5.57 -8.49 -27.09
C VAL A 50 -6.45 -7.87 -26.01
N VAL A 51 -6.78 -6.58 -26.15
CA VAL A 51 -7.64 -5.87 -25.19
C VAL A 51 -9.05 -6.46 -25.16
N ARG A 52 -9.62 -6.78 -26.32
CA ARG A 52 -10.95 -7.39 -26.44
C ARG A 52 -11.00 -8.73 -25.72
N LEU A 53 -10.04 -9.62 -25.99
CA LEU A 53 -9.98 -10.94 -25.36
C LEU A 53 -9.77 -10.82 -23.85
N ALA A 54 -8.86 -9.95 -23.40
CA ALA A 54 -8.61 -9.74 -21.97
C ALA A 54 -9.87 -9.23 -21.24
N ALA A 55 -10.52 -8.21 -21.80
CA ALA A 55 -11.74 -7.67 -21.24
C ALA A 55 -12.89 -8.70 -21.23
N SER A 56 -12.95 -9.60 -22.22
CA SER A 56 -13.96 -10.66 -22.29
C SER A 56 -13.80 -11.67 -21.16
N VAL A 57 -12.57 -12.09 -20.86
CA VAL A 57 -12.30 -13.02 -19.76
C VAL A 57 -12.58 -12.35 -18.40
N GLU A 58 -12.15 -11.09 -18.24
CA GLU A 58 -12.26 -10.36 -16.99
C GLU A 58 -13.69 -9.89 -16.65
N GLN A 59 -14.64 -9.92 -17.59
CA GLN A 59 -16.03 -9.54 -17.33
C GLN A 59 -16.70 -10.32 -16.18
N ASN A 60 -16.24 -11.56 -15.95
CA ASN A 60 -16.77 -12.45 -14.91
C ASN A 60 -15.94 -12.40 -13.61
N SER A 61 -14.98 -11.47 -13.51
CA SER A 61 -14.07 -11.29 -12.38
C SER A 61 -14.43 -10.04 -11.58
N GLU A 62 -14.52 -10.15 -10.26
CA GLU A 62 -14.80 -9.01 -9.37
C GLU A 62 -13.53 -8.28 -8.91
N HIS A 63 -12.35 -8.68 -9.43
CA HIS A 63 -11.07 -8.14 -9.00
C HIS A 63 -10.84 -6.71 -9.50
N HIS A 64 -10.10 -5.88 -8.76
CA HIS A 64 -9.77 -4.49 -9.19
C HIS A 64 -9.04 -4.45 -10.54
N LEU A 65 -8.29 -5.51 -10.84
CA LEU A 65 -7.66 -5.75 -12.14
C LEU A 65 -8.69 -5.80 -13.28
N ALA A 66 -9.78 -6.55 -13.07
CA ALA A 66 -10.84 -6.71 -14.05
C ALA A 66 -11.50 -5.38 -14.40
N GLN A 67 -11.74 -4.56 -13.37
CA GLN A 67 -12.29 -3.21 -13.52
C GLN A 67 -11.36 -2.32 -14.35
N ALA A 68 -10.04 -2.39 -14.12
CA ALA A 68 -9.05 -1.64 -14.88
C ALA A 68 -9.03 -2.02 -16.37
N VAL A 69 -9.07 -3.33 -16.68
CA VAL A 69 -9.13 -3.83 -18.06
C VAL A 69 -10.44 -3.45 -18.74
N ALA A 70 -11.57 -3.61 -18.06
CA ALA A 70 -12.88 -3.24 -18.58
C ALA A 70 -12.99 -1.73 -18.84
N GLN A 71 -12.46 -0.89 -17.94
CA GLN A 71 -12.40 0.56 -18.14
C GLN A 71 -11.51 0.91 -19.33
N TYR A 72 -10.33 0.30 -19.43
CA TYR A 72 -9.44 0.53 -20.56
C TYR A 72 -10.12 0.20 -21.89
N ALA A 73 -10.73 -0.99 -22.02
CA ALA A 73 -11.47 -1.38 -23.21
C ALA A 73 -12.58 -0.37 -23.57
N ARG A 74 -13.36 0.10 -22.59
CA ARG A 74 -14.38 1.15 -22.81
C ARG A 74 -13.79 2.45 -23.35
N THR A 75 -12.65 2.92 -22.80
CA THR A 75 -11.99 4.15 -23.28
C THR A 75 -11.45 4.04 -24.68
N GLN A 76 -11.09 2.82 -25.12
CA GLN A 76 -10.65 2.53 -26.48
C GLN A 76 -11.83 2.23 -27.44
N GLY A 77 -13.07 2.25 -26.96
CA GLY A 77 -14.24 1.90 -27.78
C GLY A 77 -14.33 0.40 -28.14
N ILE A 78 -13.67 -0.47 -27.37
CA ILE A 78 -13.60 -1.91 -27.59
C ILE A 78 -14.69 -2.60 -26.78
N THR A 79 -15.60 -3.28 -27.48
CA THR A 79 -16.66 -4.08 -26.85
C THR A 79 -16.16 -5.51 -26.60
N PRO A 80 -16.23 -6.02 -25.36
CA PRO A 80 -15.86 -7.41 -25.07
C PRO A 80 -16.86 -8.40 -25.67
N LEU A 81 -16.42 -9.64 -25.83
CA LEU A 81 -17.17 -10.75 -26.38
C LEU A 81 -17.77 -11.62 -25.26
N PRO A 82 -18.82 -12.40 -25.54
CA PRO A 82 -19.31 -13.40 -24.61
C PRO A 82 -18.20 -14.40 -24.23
N ALA A 83 -18.12 -14.69 -22.94
CA ALA A 83 -17.14 -15.63 -22.38
C ALA A 83 -17.85 -16.66 -21.50
N ASP A 84 -17.52 -17.94 -21.73
CA ASP A 84 -18.06 -19.08 -20.97
C ASP A 84 -16.97 -19.77 -20.16
N HIS A 85 -17.33 -20.73 -19.31
CA HIS A 85 -16.39 -21.57 -18.56
C HIS A 85 -15.35 -20.78 -17.74
N PHE A 86 -15.78 -19.68 -17.13
CA PHE A 86 -14.90 -18.83 -16.32
C PHE A 86 -14.32 -19.58 -15.12
N ARG A 87 -13.02 -19.38 -14.88
CA ARG A 87 -12.32 -19.86 -13.69
C ARG A 87 -11.32 -18.82 -13.21
N ALA A 88 -11.34 -18.56 -11.91
CA ALA A 88 -10.36 -17.73 -11.24
C ALA A 88 -9.28 -18.58 -10.56
N TYR A 89 -8.05 -18.10 -10.62
CA TYR A 89 -6.88 -18.61 -9.92
C TYR A 89 -6.39 -17.53 -8.94
N PRO A 90 -6.78 -17.60 -7.66
CA PRO A 90 -6.45 -16.58 -6.67
C PRO A 90 -4.95 -16.26 -6.64
N GLY A 91 -4.60 -14.97 -6.80
CA GLY A 91 -3.22 -14.48 -6.82
C GLY A 91 -2.43 -14.75 -8.12
N LEU A 92 -3.03 -15.41 -9.12
CA LEU A 92 -2.38 -15.76 -10.39
C LEU A 92 -3.07 -15.11 -11.61
N GLY A 93 -4.40 -15.21 -11.70
CA GLY A 93 -5.17 -14.66 -12.81
C GLY A 93 -6.50 -15.39 -13.04
N VAL A 94 -7.00 -15.33 -14.27
CA VAL A 94 -8.31 -15.86 -14.68
C VAL A 94 -8.23 -16.53 -16.06
N GLU A 95 -9.20 -17.39 -16.35
CA GLU A 95 -9.40 -17.96 -17.68
C GLU A 95 -10.89 -18.04 -18.03
N ALA A 96 -11.17 -18.02 -19.33
CA ALA A 96 -12.49 -18.28 -19.89
C ALA A 96 -12.39 -18.74 -21.35
N VAL A 97 -13.46 -19.31 -21.87
CA VAL A 97 -13.59 -19.67 -23.28
C VAL A 97 -14.25 -18.52 -24.04
N VAL A 98 -13.56 -17.98 -25.04
CA VAL A 98 -14.02 -16.88 -25.89
C VAL A 98 -13.89 -17.32 -27.35
N GLU A 99 -14.98 -17.29 -28.11
CA GLU A 99 -15.02 -17.74 -29.52
C GLU A 99 -14.40 -19.13 -29.77
N GLY A 100 -14.61 -20.08 -28.85
CA GLY A 100 -14.06 -21.43 -28.96
C GLY A 100 -12.54 -21.51 -28.74
N ARG A 101 -11.96 -20.52 -28.06
CA ARG A 101 -10.55 -20.50 -27.63
C ARG A 101 -10.50 -20.37 -26.12
N LEU A 102 -9.64 -21.14 -25.47
CA LEU A 102 -9.33 -20.97 -24.06
C LEU A 102 -8.35 -19.81 -23.92
N VAL A 103 -8.80 -18.74 -23.28
CA VAL A 103 -8.01 -17.53 -23.05
C VAL A 103 -7.71 -17.42 -21.57
N MET A 104 -6.44 -17.17 -21.24
CA MET A 104 -5.99 -16.92 -19.88
C MET A 104 -5.39 -15.51 -19.79
N VAL A 105 -5.67 -14.84 -18.69
CA VAL A 105 -5.16 -13.50 -18.35
C VAL A 105 -4.55 -13.60 -16.96
N GLY A 106 -3.25 -13.33 -16.81
CA GLY A 106 -2.62 -13.41 -15.50
C GLY A 106 -1.14 -13.06 -15.47
N ASN A 107 -0.53 -13.25 -14.30
CA ASN A 107 0.89 -12.96 -14.07
C ASN A 107 1.80 -14.07 -14.63
N ARG A 108 3.12 -13.88 -14.48
CA ARG A 108 4.13 -14.88 -14.89
C ARG A 108 3.97 -16.22 -14.15
N ASP A 109 3.52 -16.19 -12.91
CA ASP A 109 3.33 -17.38 -12.09
C ASP A 109 2.17 -18.25 -12.63
N LEU A 110 1.11 -17.64 -13.17
CA LEU A 110 0.04 -18.37 -13.86
C LEU A 110 0.58 -19.14 -15.06
N LEU A 111 1.38 -18.47 -15.91
CA LEU A 111 1.95 -19.10 -17.11
C LEU A 111 2.83 -20.30 -16.71
N SER A 112 3.68 -20.11 -15.71
CA SER A 112 4.58 -21.15 -15.20
C SER A 112 3.79 -22.33 -14.59
N HIS A 113 2.75 -22.03 -13.82
CA HIS A 113 1.86 -23.02 -13.23
C HIS A 113 1.14 -23.87 -14.29
N MET A 114 0.79 -23.26 -15.42
CA MET A 114 0.12 -23.93 -16.54
C MET A 114 1.09 -24.56 -17.55
N GLY A 115 2.41 -24.44 -17.33
CA GLY A 115 3.44 -24.93 -18.24
C GLY A 115 3.50 -24.20 -19.58
N ILE A 116 3.06 -22.94 -19.62
CA ILE A 116 3.09 -22.07 -20.79
C ILE A 116 4.47 -21.39 -20.85
N ALA A 117 5.22 -21.67 -21.91
CA ALA A 117 6.53 -21.05 -22.10
C ALA A 117 6.36 -19.57 -22.47
N LEU A 118 7.05 -18.68 -21.75
CA LEU A 118 7.06 -17.25 -22.06
C LEU A 118 8.06 -16.99 -23.20
N PRO A 119 7.64 -16.46 -24.36
CA PRO A 119 8.57 -16.18 -25.45
C PRO A 119 9.59 -15.10 -25.06
N ARG A 120 10.83 -15.20 -25.56
CA ARG A 120 11.90 -14.22 -25.27
C ARG A 120 11.51 -12.76 -25.52
N LEU A 121 10.73 -12.49 -26.57
CA LEU A 121 10.22 -11.14 -26.84
C LEU A 121 9.28 -10.66 -25.71
N ALA A 122 8.42 -11.54 -25.21
CA ALA A 122 7.51 -11.24 -24.11
C ALA A 122 8.27 -10.98 -22.81
N GLU A 123 9.34 -11.73 -22.55
CA GLU A 123 10.25 -11.51 -21.42
C GLU A 123 10.88 -10.12 -21.48
N LEU A 124 11.49 -9.76 -22.62
CA LEU A 124 12.13 -8.45 -22.80
C LEU A 124 11.13 -7.29 -22.62
N ARG A 125 9.94 -7.40 -23.21
CA ARG A 125 8.89 -6.38 -23.06
C ARG A 125 8.38 -6.29 -21.62
N ALA A 126 8.21 -7.43 -20.94
CA ALA A 126 7.80 -7.45 -19.55
C ALA A 126 8.85 -6.78 -18.63
N GLU A 127 10.14 -7.00 -18.89
CA GLU A 127 11.23 -6.35 -18.17
C GLU A 127 11.26 -4.83 -18.41
N GLU A 128 11.12 -4.39 -19.66
CA GLU A 128 11.02 -2.96 -20.00
C GLU A 128 9.87 -2.25 -19.28
N LEU A 129 8.73 -2.94 -19.12
CA LEU A 129 7.57 -2.43 -18.40
C LEU A 129 7.81 -2.43 -16.87
N ALA A 130 8.42 -3.49 -16.34
CA ALA A 130 8.71 -3.61 -14.91
C ALA A 130 9.68 -2.51 -14.44
N VAL A 131 10.71 -2.19 -15.23
CA VAL A 131 11.63 -1.08 -14.96
C VAL A 131 10.92 0.28 -14.89
N LYS A 132 9.76 0.41 -15.55
CA LYS A 132 8.92 1.61 -15.48
C LYS A 132 7.93 1.57 -14.31
N GLY A 133 8.00 0.57 -13.43
CA GLY A 133 7.08 0.38 -12.31
C GLY A 133 5.70 -0.13 -12.74
N MET A 134 5.62 -0.81 -13.88
CA MET A 134 4.37 -1.39 -14.38
C MET A 134 4.39 -2.90 -14.22
N THR A 135 3.29 -3.46 -13.74
CA THR A 135 3.07 -4.91 -13.61
C THR A 135 2.58 -5.48 -14.95
N PRO A 136 3.35 -6.38 -15.59
CA PRO A 136 2.92 -7.03 -16.82
C PRO A 136 1.91 -8.14 -16.52
N VAL A 137 0.76 -8.09 -17.18
CA VAL A 137 -0.24 -9.14 -17.21
C VAL A 137 -0.27 -9.75 -18.61
N PHE A 138 -0.07 -11.05 -18.69
CA PHE A 138 0.03 -11.76 -19.96
C PHE A 138 -1.32 -12.30 -20.39
N LEU A 139 -1.59 -12.18 -21.69
CA LEU A 139 -2.70 -12.85 -22.33
C LEU A 139 -2.19 -14.02 -23.16
N SER A 140 -2.68 -15.22 -22.85
CA SER A 140 -2.35 -16.44 -23.59
C SER A 140 -3.60 -17.14 -24.09
N MET A 141 -3.50 -17.76 -25.27
CA MET A 141 -4.62 -18.48 -25.87
C MET A 141 -4.22 -19.87 -26.36
N ALA A 142 -5.16 -20.81 -26.30
CA ALA A 142 -5.11 -22.10 -26.97
C ALA A 142 -6.47 -22.43 -27.60
N PRO A 143 -6.53 -23.28 -28.64
CA PRO A 143 -7.80 -23.81 -29.14
C PRO A 143 -8.56 -24.54 -28.02
N TRP A 144 -9.87 -24.29 -27.88
CA TRP A 144 -10.71 -25.04 -26.95
C TRP A 144 -11.11 -26.38 -27.61
N PRO A 145 -10.87 -27.53 -26.96
CA PRO A 145 -11.14 -28.84 -27.53
C PRO A 145 -12.62 -29.24 -27.44
N GLY A 146 -13.36 -28.68 -26.48
CA GLY A 146 -14.82 -28.82 -26.44
C GLY A 146 -15.44 -28.06 -27.62
N GLY A 147 -16.47 -28.62 -28.26
CA GLY A 147 -17.16 -27.97 -29.38
C GLY A 147 -17.71 -26.57 -29.03
N ARG A 148 -18.29 -25.87 -30.03
CA ARG A 148 -18.85 -24.53 -29.85
C ARG A 148 -19.76 -24.46 -28.61
N PRO A 149 -19.64 -23.44 -27.75
CA PRO A 149 -20.52 -23.29 -26.59
C PRO A 149 -21.95 -23.10 -27.10
N GLY A 150 -22.81 -24.06 -26.79
CA GLY A 150 -24.20 -24.05 -27.21
C GLY A 150 -24.76 -25.46 -27.27
N ALA A 151 -25.19 -25.98 -26.10
CA ALA A 151 -26.25 -27.00 -25.93
C ALA A 151 -26.20 -27.79 -24.60
N ALA A 152 -25.39 -27.41 -23.60
CA ALA A 152 -25.40 -28.08 -22.30
C ALA A 152 -25.60 -27.08 -21.16
N GLU A 153 -26.85 -26.75 -20.90
CA GLU A 153 -27.28 -26.08 -19.68
C GLU A 153 -27.11 -27.00 -18.46
N HIS A 154 -26.50 -26.45 -17.41
CA HIS A 154 -26.78 -26.74 -16.01
C HIS A 154 -26.79 -28.23 -15.57
N ALA A 155 -25.61 -28.82 -15.39
CA ALA A 155 -25.37 -29.85 -14.37
C ALA A 155 -23.87 -29.98 -14.09
N GLY A 156 -23.51 -30.40 -12.87
CA GLY A 156 -22.13 -30.46 -12.38
C GLY A 156 -21.09 -31.03 -13.36
N ARG A 157 -19.91 -30.41 -13.31
CA ARG A 157 -18.74 -30.62 -14.19
C ARG A 157 -18.36 -32.10 -14.29
N SER A 158 -18.13 -32.58 -15.51
CA SER A 158 -17.69 -33.96 -15.73
C SER A 158 -16.16 -34.07 -15.63
N PRO A 159 -15.60 -35.10 -14.96
CA PRO A 159 -14.16 -35.42 -14.98
C PRO A 159 -13.56 -35.60 -16.38
N ALA A 160 -14.40 -35.73 -17.41
CA ALA A 160 -13.98 -35.77 -18.81
C ALA A 160 -13.51 -34.40 -19.35
N GLU A 161 -14.14 -33.29 -18.90
CA GLU A 161 -13.80 -31.92 -19.35
C GLU A 161 -12.43 -31.47 -18.82
N GLU A 162 -12.00 -31.97 -17.67
CA GLU A 162 -10.65 -31.76 -17.13
C GLU A 162 -9.56 -32.54 -17.88
N ARG A 163 -9.91 -33.69 -18.50
CA ARG A 163 -8.95 -34.55 -19.20
C ARG A 163 -8.61 -34.08 -20.62
N GLU A 164 -9.45 -33.23 -21.20
CA GLU A 164 -9.27 -32.73 -22.57
C GLU A 164 -8.60 -31.35 -22.65
N ARG A 165 -8.25 -30.72 -21.52
CA ARG A 165 -7.64 -29.38 -21.51
C ARG A 165 -6.37 -29.28 -22.38
N PRO A 166 -6.16 -28.15 -23.07
CA PRO A 166 -4.91 -27.90 -23.79
C PRO A 166 -3.73 -27.98 -22.84
N ARG A 167 -2.65 -28.64 -23.27
CA ARG A 167 -1.38 -28.60 -22.54
C ARG A 167 -0.77 -27.21 -22.64
N GLY A 168 0.03 -26.81 -21.65
CA GLY A 168 0.72 -25.51 -21.64
C GLY A 168 1.50 -25.19 -22.93
N SER A 169 2.08 -26.21 -23.57
CA SER A 169 2.79 -26.09 -24.86
C SER A 169 1.92 -25.73 -26.06
N GLN A 170 0.59 -25.86 -25.95
CA GLN A 170 -0.36 -25.47 -26.98
C GLN A 170 -0.80 -24.00 -26.85
N PHE A 171 -0.49 -23.36 -25.72
CA PHE A 171 -0.79 -21.96 -25.51
C PHE A 171 0.24 -21.08 -26.20
N ARG A 172 -0.25 -19.97 -26.76
CA ARG A 172 0.55 -18.90 -27.32
C ARG A 172 0.30 -17.64 -26.52
N VAL A 173 1.37 -16.92 -26.16
CA VAL A 173 1.27 -15.62 -25.49
C VAL A 173 1.07 -14.54 -26.56
N LEU A 174 -0.14 -13.99 -26.63
CA LEU A 174 -0.52 -13.03 -27.67
C LEU A 174 -0.12 -11.60 -27.35
N GLY A 175 -0.12 -11.24 -26.07
CA GLY A 175 0.04 -9.86 -25.67
C GLY A 175 0.27 -9.66 -24.19
N ILE A 176 0.57 -8.41 -23.84
CA ILE A 176 0.83 -7.95 -22.47
C ILE A 176 -0.03 -6.72 -22.22
N LEU A 177 -0.72 -6.71 -21.09
CA LEU A 177 -1.30 -5.50 -20.50
C LEU A 177 -0.36 -4.99 -19.42
N ALA A 178 0.09 -3.75 -19.55
CA ALA A 178 0.93 -3.08 -18.57
C ALA A 178 0.05 -2.31 -17.59
N ILE A 179 0.09 -2.72 -16.33
CA ILE A 179 -0.81 -2.22 -15.30
C ILE A 179 0.01 -1.47 -14.28
N ALA A 180 -0.41 -0.26 -13.96
CA ALA A 180 0.24 0.54 -12.94
C ALA A 180 -0.82 1.14 -12.03
N ASP A 181 -0.48 1.24 -10.76
CA ASP A 181 -1.22 2.07 -9.83
C ASP A 181 -0.58 3.46 -9.81
N ARG A 182 -1.41 4.50 -9.84
CA ARG A 182 -0.91 5.87 -9.93
C ARG A 182 -0.32 6.28 -8.59
N LEU A 183 0.92 6.75 -8.58
CA LEU A 183 1.51 7.38 -7.41
C LEU A 183 0.72 8.64 -7.03
N ARG A 184 0.43 8.82 -5.73
CA ARG A 184 -0.16 10.08 -5.27
C ARG A 184 0.84 11.21 -5.48
N GLU A 185 0.36 12.37 -5.92
CA GLU A 185 1.21 13.51 -6.34
C GLU A 185 2.23 13.94 -5.28
N ARG A 186 1.90 13.79 -4.00
CA ARG A 186 2.71 14.25 -2.87
C ARG A 186 3.43 13.13 -2.12
N SER A 187 3.41 11.90 -2.63
CA SER A 187 4.13 10.77 -2.02
C SER A 187 5.64 11.03 -1.95
N GLY A 188 6.26 11.52 -3.03
CA GLY A 188 7.69 11.85 -3.04
C GLY A 188 8.05 12.91 -1.99
N ALA A 189 7.28 13.98 -1.91
CA ALA A 189 7.47 15.04 -0.91
C ALA A 189 7.29 14.53 0.54
N ALA A 190 6.42 13.53 0.77
CA ALA A 190 6.26 12.91 2.08
C ALA A 190 7.49 12.09 2.47
N VAL A 191 8.04 11.32 1.54
CA VAL A 191 9.28 10.55 1.72
C VAL A 191 10.46 11.50 2.00
N ASP A 192 10.56 12.61 1.26
CA ASP A 192 11.58 13.64 1.48
C ASP A 192 11.50 14.24 2.89
N GLN A 193 10.30 14.66 3.32
CA GLN A 193 10.11 15.25 4.64
C GLN A 193 10.36 14.26 5.78
N LEU A 194 10.16 12.96 5.57
CA LEU A 194 10.54 11.94 6.55
C LEU A 194 12.07 11.85 6.70
N ARG A 195 12.80 11.87 5.59
CA ARG A 195 14.28 11.88 5.62
C ARG A 195 14.83 13.14 6.27
N ASP A 196 14.23 14.31 6.02
CA ASP A 196 14.59 15.56 6.69
C ASP A 196 14.37 15.50 8.22
N LEU A 197 13.44 14.65 8.68
CA LEU A 197 13.21 14.36 10.09
C LEU A 197 14.17 13.29 10.64
N GLY A 198 15.08 12.75 9.83
CA GLY A 198 15.92 11.61 10.21
C GLY A 198 15.11 10.34 10.46
N VAL A 199 13.99 10.18 9.75
CA VAL A 199 13.15 8.98 9.75
C VAL A 199 13.34 8.27 8.42
N GLU A 200 13.74 7.00 8.47
CA GLU A 200 14.00 6.22 7.27
C GLU A 200 12.69 5.64 6.69
N PRO A 201 12.33 5.98 5.44
CA PRO A 201 11.16 5.44 4.77
C PRO A 201 11.48 4.07 4.16
N TYR A 202 10.59 3.11 4.39
CA TYR A 202 10.60 1.77 3.83
C TYR A 202 9.30 1.54 3.07
N MET A 203 9.31 0.65 2.09
CA MET A 203 8.11 0.25 1.36
C MET A 203 7.92 -1.26 1.42
N VAL A 204 6.69 -1.72 1.65
CA VAL A 204 6.28 -3.12 1.54
C VAL A 204 5.21 -3.29 0.48
N THR A 205 5.29 -4.36 -0.32
CA THR A 205 4.31 -4.66 -1.35
C THR A 205 4.30 -6.14 -1.74
N GLY A 206 3.16 -6.60 -2.26
CA GLY A 206 3.02 -7.92 -2.88
C GLY A 206 3.53 -7.99 -4.33
N ASP A 207 3.88 -6.86 -4.94
CA ASP A 207 4.41 -6.82 -6.30
C ASP A 207 5.77 -7.52 -6.42
N HIS A 208 6.14 -7.92 -7.64
CA HIS A 208 7.47 -8.44 -7.93
C HIS A 208 8.57 -7.41 -7.67
N ALA A 209 9.75 -7.90 -7.29
CA ALA A 209 10.91 -7.09 -6.88
C ALA A 209 11.24 -5.95 -7.86
N HIS A 210 11.31 -6.23 -9.17
CA HIS A 210 11.68 -5.22 -10.16
C HIS A 210 10.66 -4.06 -10.22
N VAL A 211 9.37 -4.35 -10.09
CA VAL A 211 8.31 -3.33 -10.10
C VAL A 211 8.37 -2.52 -8.81
N ALA A 212 8.52 -3.18 -7.67
CA ALA A 212 8.62 -2.54 -6.36
C ALA A 212 9.85 -1.62 -6.29
N GLU A 213 11.01 -2.07 -6.76
CA GLU A 213 12.24 -1.28 -6.81
C GLU A 213 12.12 -0.07 -7.74
N ALA A 214 11.47 -0.22 -8.90
CA ALA A 214 11.23 0.89 -9.81
C ALA A 214 10.33 1.98 -9.19
N VAL A 215 9.27 1.57 -8.48
CA VAL A 215 8.39 2.51 -7.77
C VAL A 215 9.14 3.18 -6.60
N ALA A 216 9.91 2.40 -5.83
CA ALA A 216 10.72 2.92 -4.74
C ALA A 216 11.75 3.94 -5.21
N ALA A 217 12.42 3.67 -6.34
CA ALA A 217 13.40 4.56 -6.94
C ALA A 217 12.77 5.90 -7.35
N GLN A 218 11.54 5.88 -7.92
CA GLN A 218 10.80 7.11 -8.25
C GLN A 218 10.49 7.96 -7.01
N LEU A 219 10.26 7.32 -5.85
CA LEU A 219 9.99 8.00 -4.59
C LEU A 219 11.25 8.30 -3.77
N GLY A 220 12.42 7.78 -4.15
CA GLY A 220 13.66 7.88 -3.39
C GLY A 220 13.71 6.99 -2.13
N ILE A 221 12.91 5.92 -2.08
CA ILE A 221 12.92 4.92 -1.01
C ILE A 221 14.03 3.90 -1.28
N ARG A 222 14.90 3.66 -0.29
CA ARG A 222 16.06 2.76 -0.44
C ARG A 222 15.79 1.33 0.02
N HIS A 223 14.83 1.14 0.93
CA HIS A 223 14.54 -0.14 1.55
C HIS A 223 13.16 -0.63 1.11
N VAL A 224 13.13 -1.78 0.44
CA VAL A 224 11.92 -2.33 -0.17
C VAL A 224 11.78 -3.80 0.20
N PHE A 225 10.59 -4.18 0.65
CA PHE A 225 10.18 -5.57 0.80
C PHE A 225 9.14 -5.90 -0.28
N ALA A 226 9.53 -6.70 -1.26
CA ALA A 226 8.68 -7.09 -2.39
C ALA A 226 8.17 -8.53 -2.24
N GLN A 227 7.12 -8.87 -2.98
CA GLN A 227 6.46 -10.19 -2.98
C GLN A 227 6.00 -10.65 -1.59
N VAL A 228 5.66 -9.69 -0.73
CA VAL A 228 5.24 -9.96 0.65
C VAL A 228 3.76 -10.31 0.68
N LYS A 229 3.42 -11.43 1.32
CA LYS A 229 2.03 -11.82 1.54
C LYS A 229 1.39 -11.00 2.67
N PRO A 230 0.06 -10.84 2.71
CA PRO A 230 -0.62 -10.12 3.79
C PRO A 230 -0.20 -10.55 5.21
N ASP A 231 -0.14 -11.87 5.46
CA ASP A 231 0.22 -12.43 6.77
C ASP A 231 1.69 -12.21 7.18
N GLU A 232 2.55 -11.84 6.22
CA GLU A 232 3.98 -11.64 6.44
C GLU A 232 4.30 -10.18 6.80
N LYS A 233 3.42 -9.21 6.47
CA LYS A 233 3.66 -7.79 6.75
C LYS A 233 3.89 -7.52 8.24
N ALA A 234 3.10 -8.13 9.11
CA ALA A 234 3.27 -8.00 10.56
C ALA A 234 4.60 -8.59 11.06
N ARG A 235 5.11 -9.65 10.42
CA ARG A 235 6.41 -10.24 10.77
C ARG A 235 7.55 -9.28 10.44
N ILE A 236 7.49 -8.62 9.28
CA ILE A 236 8.47 -7.61 8.88
C ILE A 236 8.53 -6.47 9.91
N VAL A 237 7.37 -5.99 10.36
CA VAL A 237 7.29 -4.98 11.43
C VAL A 237 7.96 -5.50 12.70
N ALA A 238 7.65 -6.72 13.13
CA ALA A 238 8.23 -7.32 14.32
C ALA A 238 9.76 -7.53 14.20
N ASP A 239 10.27 -7.85 13.02
CA ASP A 239 11.70 -8.04 12.80
C ASP A 239 12.47 -6.71 12.87
N LEU A 240 11.94 -5.63 12.27
CA LEU A 240 12.49 -4.28 12.43
C LEU A 240 12.45 -3.81 13.91
N GLN A 241 11.39 -4.16 14.65
CA GLN A 241 11.31 -3.87 16.08
C GLN A 241 12.37 -4.62 16.89
N LYS A 242 12.67 -5.89 16.56
CA LYS A 242 13.73 -6.67 17.22
C LYS A 242 15.12 -6.07 16.98
N GLU A 243 15.33 -5.38 15.86
CA GLU A 243 16.54 -4.61 15.58
C GLU A 243 16.65 -3.32 16.41
N GLY A 244 15.67 -3.04 17.27
CA GLY A 244 15.62 -1.87 18.15
C GLY A 244 15.06 -0.62 17.47
N GLN A 245 14.42 -0.75 16.31
CA GLN A 245 13.74 0.35 15.64
C GLN A 245 12.38 0.60 16.29
N VAL A 246 12.00 1.87 16.40
CA VAL A 246 10.61 2.27 16.68
C VAL A 246 9.91 2.45 15.34
N VAL A 247 8.98 1.54 15.04
CA VAL A 247 8.41 1.37 13.71
C VAL A 247 7.01 1.96 13.65
N ALA A 248 6.81 2.88 12.71
CA ALA A 248 5.47 3.25 12.26
C ALA A 248 5.10 2.45 11.01
N PHE A 249 3.91 1.87 10.98
CA PHE A 249 3.36 1.22 9.79
C PHE A 249 2.23 2.09 9.24
N VAL A 250 2.19 2.30 7.92
CA VAL A 250 1.16 3.09 7.25
C VAL A 250 0.42 2.21 6.23
N GLY A 251 -0.91 2.13 6.34
CA GLY A 251 -1.75 1.32 5.47
C GLY A 251 -3.19 1.82 5.42
N ASP A 252 -3.99 1.23 4.52
CA ASP A 252 -5.41 1.56 4.34
C ASP A 252 -6.32 0.31 4.22
N GLY A 253 -5.76 -0.89 4.08
CA GLY A 253 -6.52 -2.11 3.79
C GLY A 253 -6.77 -3.04 4.97
N ILE A 254 -7.76 -3.93 4.82
CA ILE A 254 -8.02 -5.06 5.74
C ILE A 254 -6.76 -5.92 5.91
N ASN A 255 -6.02 -6.10 4.81
CA ASN A 255 -4.77 -6.88 4.76
C ASN A 255 -3.65 -6.27 5.61
N ASP A 256 -3.77 -4.99 5.98
CA ASP A 256 -2.75 -4.26 6.73
C ASP A 256 -3.06 -4.22 8.23
N ALA A 257 -4.28 -4.57 8.64
CA ALA A 257 -4.71 -4.50 10.03
C ALA A 257 -3.77 -5.27 10.99
N PRO A 258 -3.27 -6.47 10.68
CA PRO A 258 -2.28 -7.14 11.53
C PRO A 258 -0.97 -6.37 11.68
N ALA A 259 -0.49 -5.73 10.61
CA ALA A 259 0.75 -4.94 10.62
C ALA A 259 0.57 -3.60 11.35
N LEU A 260 -0.59 -2.94 11.16
CA LEU A 260 -0.99 -1.72 11.88
C LEU A 260 -1.03 -1.96 13.40
N ALA A 261 -1.58 -3.09 13.83
CA ALA A 261 -1.66 -3.48 15.23
C ALA A 261 -0.29 -3.86 15.83
N GLN A 262 0.58 -4.50 15.04
CA GLN A 262 1.92 -4.90 15.48
C GLN A 262 2.89 -3.70 15.63
N ALA A 263 2.71 -2.65 14.84
CA ALA A 263 3.58 -1.48 14.84
C ALA A 263 3.54 -0.70 16.16
N ASP A 264 4.65 -0.05 16.52
CA ASP A 264 4.67 0.86 17.68
C ASP A 264 3.71 2.04 17.48
N VAL A 265 3.55 2.44 16.21
CA VAL A 265 2.60 3.44 15.74
C VAL A 265 1.98 2.99 14.41
N GLY A 266 0.83 2.32 14.48
CA GLY A 266 0.00 2.05 13.31
C GLY A 266 -0.76 3.29 12.85
N ILE A 267 -0.58 3.72 11.60
CA ILE A 267 -1.21 4.89 10.99
C ILE A 267 -2.13 4.42 9.86
N ALA A 268 -3.44 4.57 10.05
CA ALA A 268 -4.44 4.23 9.04
C ALA A 268 -4.93 5.48 8.29
N PHE A 269 -5.12 5.37 6.97
CA PHE A 269 -5.85 6.38 6.20
C PHE A 269 -7.36 6.22 6.36
N GLY A 270 -8.08 7.35 6.41
CA GLY A 270 -9.51 7.43 6.69
C GLY A 270 -10.39 7.00 5.53
N GLY A 271 -9.88 6.98 4.29
CA GLY A 271 -10.51 6.29 3.16
C GLY A 271 -10.31 4.76 3.18
N GLY A 272 -9.52 4.25 4.12
CA GLY A 272 -9.29 2.83 4.33
C GLY A 272 -10.49 2.10 4.89
N THR A 273 -10.38 0.78 4.97
CA THR A 273 -11.46 -0.08 5.48
C THR A 273 -11.69 0.12 6.98
N ASP A 274 -12.92 -0.11 7.46
CA ASP A 274 -13.26 0.03 8.89
C ASP A 274 -12.32 -0.78 9.79
N VAL A 275 -11.93 -1.98 9.35
CA VAL A 275 -10.97 -2.84 10.06
C VAL A 275 -9.59 -2.19 10.18
N ALA A 276 -9.09 -1.56 9.11
CA ALA A 276 -7.81 -0.84 9.14
C ALA A 276 -7.88 0.39 10.03
N ILE A 277 -8.99 1.14 9.96
CA ILE A 277 -9.24 2.29 10.82
C ILE A 277 -9.26 1.86 12.28
N GLU A 278 -9.94 0.76 12.62
CA GLU A 278 -10.01 0.20 13.97
C GLU A 278 -8.68 -0.32 14.50
N ALA A 279 -7.86 -0.95 13.67
CA ALA A 279 -6.53 -1.44 14.03
C ALA A 279 -5.49 -0.32 14.17
N GLY A 280 -5.67 0.81 13.47
CA GLY A 280 -4.77 1.94 13.50
C GLY A 280 -4.80 2.71 14.83
N HIS A 281 -3.62 3.02 15.35
CA HIS A 281 -3.44 3.85 16.55
C HIS A 281 -3.65 5.35 16.26
N VAL A 282 -3.27 5.76 15.05
CA VAL A 282 -3.51 7.09 14.49
C VAL A 282 -4.34 6.96 13.22
N VAL A 283 -5.37 7.77 13.07
CA VAL A 283 -6.20 7.81 11.86
C VAL A 283 -6.04 9.17 11.18
N ILE A 284 -5.69 9.17 9.91
CA ILE A 284 -5.59 10.37 9.08
C ILE A 284 -6.84 10.45 8.22
N LEU A 285 -7.72 11.43 8.48
CA LEU A 285 -9.05 11.53 7.85
C LEU A 285 -9.05 11.73 6.33
N HIS A 286 -7.93 12.21 5.77
CA HIS A 286 -7.77 12.39 4.33
C HIS A 286 -6.58 11.60 3.85
N ASP A 287 -6.70 10.95 2.69
CA ASP A 287 -5.67 10.07 2.12
C ASP A 287 -4.53 10.89 1.49
N GLU A 288 -3.81 11.65 2.33
CA GLU A 288 -2.74 12.56 1.96
C GLU A 288 -1.43 12.09 2.61
N PRO A 289 -0.46 11.57 1.82
CA PRO A 289 0.81 11.07 2.33
C PRO A 289 1.59 12.07 3.18
N LEU A 290 1.49 13.37 2.88
CA LEU A 290 2.14 14.42 3.69
C LEU A 290 1.67 14.46 5.14
N ALA A 291 0.49 13.93 5.45
CA ALA A 291 0.01 13.89 6.83
C ALA A 291 0.88 12.99 7.73
N VAL A 292 1.61 12.02 7.18
CA VAL A 292 2.50 11.13 7.95
C VAL A 292 3.67 11.90 8.57
N PRO A 293 4.54 12.61 7.82
CA PRO A 293 5.60 13.42 8.42
C PRO A 293 5.05 14.55 9.30
N VAL A 294 3.88 15.12 8.97
CA VAL A 294 3.20 16.11 9.81
C VAL A 294 2.84 15.54 11.18
N THR A 295 2.31 14.31 11.22
CA THR A 295 1.97 13.58 12.45
C THR A 295 3.20 13.40 13.33
N LEU A 296 4.33 12.98 12.76
CA LEU A 296 5.58 12.79 13.52
C LEU A 296 6.15 14.14 14.01
N ARG A 297 6.09 15.20 13.19
CA ARG A 297 6.49 16.56 13.61
C ARG A 297 5.65 17.05 14.78
N LEU A 298 4.34 16.86 14.71
CA LEU A 298 3.41 17.24 15.76
C LEU A 298 3.75 16.50 17.05
N ALA A 299 3.91 15.18 17.00
CA ALA A 299 4.31 14.36 18.14
C ALA A 299 5.62 14.85 18.79
N ARG A 300 6.68 15.04 17.99
CA ARG A 300 7.98 15.57 18.46
C ARG A 300 7.88 16.97 19.05
N ARG A 301 7.01 17.84 18.51
CA ARG A 301 6.81 19.18 19.04
C ARG A 301 6.07 19.14 20.37
N THR A 302 5.06 18.29 20.49
CA THR A 302 4.30 18.08 21.72
C THR A 302 5.20 17.53 22.82
N LEU A 303 6.02 16.51 22.56
CA LEU A 303 6.97 16.01 23.57
C LEU A 303 7.99 17.05 24.02
N ARG A 304 8.51 17.88 23.10
CA ARG A 304 9.39 19.00 23.49
C ARG A 304 8.73 19.99 24.44
N ILE A 305 7.43 20.25 24.26
CA ILE A 305 6.66 21.10 25.18
C ILE A 305 6.47 20.40 26.52
N ILE A 306 6.11 19.11 26.51
CA ILE A 306 5.93 18.31 27.73
C ILE A 306 7.23 18.26 28.55
N TYR A 307 8.37 17.91 27.94
CA TYR A 307 9.65 17.90 28.65
C TYR A 307 10.07 19.28 29.13
N GLY A 308 9.79 20.34 28.37
CA GLY A 308 10.00 21.71 28.84
C GLY A 308 9.16 22.04 30.08
N ASN A 309 7.89 21.64 30.08
CA ASN A 309 6.99 21.86 31.22
C ASN A 309 7.43 21.05 32.45
N LEU A 310 7.81 19.78 32.27
CA LEU A 310 8.31 18.92 33.34
C LEU A 310 9.62 19.45 33.91
N PHE A 311 10.55 19.89 33.05
CA PHE A 311 11.80 20.51 33.49
C PHE A 311 11.53 21.67 34.44
N TRP A 312 10.66 22.62 34.07
CA TRP A 312 10.33 23.75 34.94
C TRP A 312 9.62 23.30 36.20
N ALA A 313 8.66 22.38 36.11
CA ALA A 313 7.94 21.86 37.28
C ALA A 313 8.90 21.23 38.31
N PHE A 314 9.89 20.45 37.86
CA PHE A 314 10.89 19.87 38.76
C PHE A 314 11.92 20.88 39.22
N PHE A 315 12.38 21.80 38.36
CA PHE A 315 13.38 22.80 38.68
C PHE A 315 12.98 23.63 39.91
N TYR A 316 11.74 24.14 39.93
CA TYR A 316 11.24 24.90 41.08
C TYR A 316 11.24 24.07 42.36
N ASN A 317 10.83 22.80 42.29
CA ASN A 317 10.80 21.91 43.46
C ASN A 317 12.21 21.59 43.98
N VAL A 318 13.14 21.30 43.08
CA VAL A 318 14.55 21.01 43.42
C VAL A 318 15.21 22.21 44.11
N VAL A 319 14.85 23.44 43.73
CA VAL A 319 15.35 24.67 44.38
C VAL A 319 14.60 24.98 45.68
N ALA A 320 13.28 24.82 45.69
CA ALA A 320 12.43 25.18 46.82
C ALA A 320 12.63 24.27 48.04
N ILE A 321 12.84 22.96 47.84
CA ILE A 321 12.99 22.01 48.95
C ILE A 321 14.22 22.31 49.83
N PRO A 322 15.44 22.50 49.29
CA PRO A 322 16.60 22.92 50.09
C PRO A 322 16.39 24.26 50.79
N LEU A 323 15.81 25.26 50.09
CA LEU A 323 15.54 26.57 50.68
C LEU A 323 14.54 26.47 51.84
N ALA A 324 13.51 25.63 51.71
CA ALA A 324 12.56 25.36 52.78
C ALA A 324 13.22 24.62 53.95
N ALA A 325 14.06 23.62 53.68
CA ALA A 325 14.80 22.88 54.71
C ALA A 325 15.74 23.78 55.52
N LEU A 326 16.39 24.75 54.86
CA LEU A 326 17.23 25.78 55.51
C LEU A 326 16.42 26.90 56.18
N ARG A 327 15.08 26.83 56.15
CA ARG A 327 14.15 27.87 56.65
C ARG A 327 14.29 29.23 55.95
N TRP A 328 14.81 29.24 54.73
CA TRP A 328 14.98 30.43 53.89
C TRP A 328 13.80 30.68 52.94
N LEU A 329 12.82 29.76 52.88
CA LEU A 329 11.63 29.90 52.04
C LEU A 329 10.37 30.10 52.88
N HIS A 330 9.70 31.25 52.70
CA HIS A 330 8.41 31.52 53.30
C HIS A 330 7.28 30.78 52.56
N PRO A 331 6.31 30.13 53.24
CA PRO A 331 5.24 29.36 52.59
C PRO A 331 4.43 30.13 51.55
N LEU A 332 4.17 31.43 51.78
CA LEU A 332 3.47 32.28 50.80
C LEU A 332 4.24 32.44 49.48
N ILE A 333 5.57 32.54 49.54
CA ILE A 333 6.41 32.68 48.34
C ILE A 333 6.39 31.37 47.54
N ALA A 334 6.46 30.23 48.23
CA ALA A 334 6.33 28.92 47.61
C ALA A 334 4.97 28.75 46.92
N ALA A 335 3.87 29.14 47.57
CA ALA A 335 2.52 29.08 47.02
C ALA A 335 2.35 29.98 45.78
N ALA A 336 2.90 31.21 45.83
CA ALA A 336 2.88 32.14 44.69
C ALA A 336 3.68 31.60 43.50
N ALA A 337 4.90 31.08 43.75
CA ALA A 337 5.73 30.46 42.71
C ALA A 337 5.06 29.24 42.06
N MET A 338 4.40 28.40 42.86
CA MET A 338 3.66 27.23 42.37
C MET A 338 2.48 27.64 41.48
N SER A 339 1.75 28.69 41.87
CA SER A 339 0.65 29.24 41.06
C SER A 339 1.14 29.81 39.73
N PHE A 340 2.27 30.51 39.74
CA PHE A 340 2.90 31.06 38.53
C PHE A 340 3.41 29.95 37.59
N SER A 341 3.93 28.85 38.14
CA SER A 341 4.36 27.68 37.37
C SER A 341 3.21 27.11 36.54
N SER A 342 2.03 26.89 37.13
CA SER A 342 0.84 26.42 36.42
C SER A 342 0.46 27.32 35.24
N LEU A 343 0.51 28.64 35.43
CA LEU A 343 0.25 29.61 34.36
C LEU A 343 1.30 29.49 33.24
N SER A 344 2.58 29.37 33.58
CA SER A 344 3.66 29.22 32.61
C SER A 344 3.54 27.94 31.77
N VAL A 345 3.13 26.83 32.41
CA VAL A 345 2.89 25.53 31.76
C VAL A 345 1.72 25.63 30.78
N VAL A 346 0.62 26.27 31.18
CA VAL A 346 -0.54 26.50 30.30
C VAL A 346 -0.15 27.37 29.10
N LEU A 347 0.54 28.50 29.34
CA LEU A 347 0.98 29.41 28.28
C LEU A 347 1.96 28.74 27.32
N ASN A 348 2.91 27.93 27.81
CA ASN A 348 3.83 27.18 26.96
C ASN A 348 3.09 26.11 26.15
N SER A 349 2.10 25.44 26.74
CA SER A 349 1.27 24.44 26.06
C SER A 349 0.43 25.04 24.93
N LEU A 350 -0.07 26.27 25.11
CA LEU A 350 -0.80 27.00 24.06
C LEU A 350 0.06 27.31 22.82
N ARG A 351 1.39 27.24 22.89
CA ARG A 351 2.25 27.39 21.70
C ARG A 351 2.00 26.32 20.65
N LEU A 352 1.45 25.17 21.03
CA LEU A 352 1.07 24.12 20.09
C LEU A 352 -0.06 24.56 19.14
N ARG A 353 -0.91 25.53 19.55
CA ARG A 353 -1.94 26.11 18.67
C ARG A 353 -1.38 26.86 17.46
N ARG A 354 -0.10 27.28 17.53
CA ARG A 354 0.61 27.95 16.43
C ARG A 354 1.36 26.97 15.53
N PHE A 355 1.15 25.65 15.70
CA PHE A 355 1.77 24.65 14.85
C PHE A 355 1.26 24.78 13.42
N SER A 356 2.18 25.05 12.48
CA SER A 356 1.89 24.96 11.05
C SER A 356 2.23 23.56 10.54
N PRO A 357 1.27 22.83 9.97
CA PRO A 357 1.51 21.49 9.43
C PRO A 357 2.46 21.53 8.22
N PHE A 358 2.39 22.55 7.38
CA PHE A 358 3.29 22.75 6.25
C PHE A 358 4.19 23.94 6.61
N GLY A 359 5.44 23.66 6.95
CA GLY A 359 6.39 24.71 7.34
C GLY A 359 6.51 25.77 6.24
N LEU A 360 6.11 26.99 6.57
CA LEU A 360 6.72 28.23 6.09
C LEU A 360 7.25 28.94 7.33
#